data_AF-A0A822EJF1-F1
#
_entry.id   AF-A0A822EJF1-F1
#
_cell.length_a   1.000
_cell.length_b   1.000
_cell.length_c   1.000
_cell.angle_alpha   90.00
_cell.angle_beta   90.00
_cell.angle_gamma   90.00
#
_symmetry.space_group_name_H-M   'P 1'
#
loop_
_entity.id
_entity.type
_entity.pdbx_description
1 polymer ?
#
loop_
_entity_poly.entity_id
_entity_poly.type
_entity_poly.pdbx_seq_one_letter_code
_entity_poly.pdbx_strand_id
1 'polypeptide(L)'
;LSTLNLLRSDQSTLTIEQWNLLSNLSHCYDEYSGVTLGERFMNEQMSLPPKLRLKSEALNRYFNDSMEGTQLLYKNNQDFLSLSANNRSVLLNNTIKYITDLSTNFIYHLIGLLSYPAYYNTVALITHPSVEPTAKCLANIIQFDIIVMKLLLAIVSFSTINYTTYSNIPPINVLNIKQVLDIQDKYIELLWRYLLYKYNYAQAVICCLNMIRCLFVVTEGISKSDNLQFFNDKVKHLIEETEQSLNRND
;
A
#
# COMPACT_ATOMS: atom_id res chain seq x y z
N LEU A 1 38.79 10.02 -7.78
CA LEU A 1 37.83 8.91 -7.97
C LEU A 1 36.76 9.40 -8.93
N SER A 2 36.81 8.89 -10.15
CA SER A 2 35.91 9.21 -11.26
C SER A 2 34.46 8.87 -10.90
N THR A 3 33.56 9.82 -11.11
CA THR A 3 32.11 9.59 -11.20
C THR A 3 31.87 8.52 -12.27
N LEU A 4 31.63 7.28 -11.83
CA LEU A 4 31.19 6.22 -12.72
C LEU A 4 29.86 6.68 -13.33
N ASN A 5 29.93 6.99 -14.62
CA ASN A 5 28.82 7.41 -15.44
C ASN A 5 27.95 6.17 -15.70
N LEU A 6 27.19 5.74 -14.68
CA LEU A 6 26.32 4.56 -14.70
C LEU A 6 25.33 4.60 -15.89
N LEU A 7 25.03 5.78 -16.43
CA LEU A 7 24.14 6.00 -17.58
C LEU A 7 24.70 5.56 -18.94
N ARG A 8 26.01 5.32 -19.10
CA ARG A 8 26.58 4.93 -20.41
C ARG A 8 26.65 3.43 -20.66
N SER A 9 26.43 2.61 -19.63
CA SER A 9 26.39 1.15 -19.73
C SER A 9 25.04 0.57 -19.35
N ASP A 10 24.09 1.41 -18.97
CA ASP A 10 22.78 0.96 -18.53
C ASP A 10 21.90 0.65 -19.76
N GLN A 11 21.49 -0.61 -19.91
CA GLN A 11 20.47 -1.01 -20.88
C GLN A 11 19.07 -0.58 -20.45
N SER A 12 18.96 0.25 -19.40
CA SER A 12 17.71 0.78 -18.90
C SER A 12 16.90 1.51 -19.96
N THR A 13 15.63 1.14 -20.02
CA THR A 13 14.60 1.81 -20.82
C THR A 13 14.02 3.04 -20.09
N LEU A 14 14.53 3.36 -18.89
CA LEU A 14 14.09 4.50 -18.08
C LEU A 14 14.86 5.77 -18.46
N THR A 15 14.12 6.86 -18.65
CA THR A 15 14.70 8.19 -18.84
C THR A 15 15.23 8.77 -17.52
N ILE A 16 16.03 9.84 -17.59
CA ILE A 16 16.50 10.56 -16.39
C ILE A 16 15.33 11.05 -15.54
N GLU A 17 14.28 11.58 -16.18
CA GLU A 17 13.08 12.05 -15.48
C GLU A 17 12.36 10.90 -14.76
N GLN A 18 12.32 9.72 -15.37
CA GLN A 18 11.73 8.52 -14.77
C GLN A 18 12.55 7.99 -13.59
N TRP A 19 13.88 8.05 -13.67
CA TRP A 19 14.75 7.76 -12.53
C TRP A 19 14.55 8.75 -11.38
N ASN A 20 14.44 10.04 -11.68
CA ASN A 20 14.15 11.05 -10.67
C ASN A 20 12.78 10.82 -10.03
N LEU A 21 11.77 10.44 -10.83
CA LEU A 21 10.45 10.11 -10.33
C LEU A 21 10.46 8.88 -9.41
N LEU A 22 11.21 7.82 -9.78
CA LEU A 22 11.41 6.65 -8.91
C LEU A 22 12.09 7.04 -7.60
N SER A 23 13.14 7.87 -7.67
CA SER A 23 13.84 8.36 -6.48
C SER A 23 12.90 9.17 -5.59
N ASN A 24 12.11 10.08 -6.16
CA ASN A 24 11.15 10.90 -5.40
C ASN A 24 10.07 10.02 -4.76
N LEU A 25 9.52 9.06 -5.50
CA LEU A 25 8.55 8.10 -4.97
C LEU A 25 9.16 7.27 -3.83
N SER A 26 10.44 6.93 -3.95
CA SER A 26 11.15 6.21 -2.88
C SER A 26 11.24 6.99 -1.58
N HIS A 27 11.13 8.32 -1.62
CA HIS A 27 11.09 9.17 -0.43
C HIS A 27 9.66 9.53 0.01
N CYS A 28 8.63 9.29 -0.81
CA CYS A 28 7.24 9.60 -0.46
C CYS A 28 6.67 8.62 0.57
N TYR A 29 7.08 7.35 0.48
CA TYR A 29 6.71 6.31 1.41
C TYR A 29 7.98 5.78 2.06
N ASP A 30 8.20 6.14 3.33
CA ASP A 30 9.31 5.61 4.12
C ASP A 30 8.95 4.22 4.66
N GLU A 31 9.16 3.21 3.82
CA GLU A 31 9.08 1.81 4.21
C GLU A 31 9.96 1.51 5.42
N TYR A 32 11.05 2.24 5.62
CA TYR A 32 12.01 1.93 6.67
C TYR A 32 11.42 2.32 8.01
N SER A 33 10.57 3.35 8.07
CA SER A 33 9.77 3.63 9.27
C SER A 33 8.82 2.47 9.62
N GLY A 34 8.10 1.93 8.63
CA GLY A 34 7.16 0.82 8.81
C GLY A 34 7.85 -0.53 9.11
N VAL A 35 8.96 -0.81 8.43
CA VAL A 35 9.81 -1.99 8.67
C VAL A 35 10.45 -1.89 10.04
N THR A 36 11.00 -0.74 10.44
CA THR A 36 11.59 -0.54 11.78
C THR A 36 10.55 -0.72 12.88
N LEU A 37 9.34 -0.19 12.68
CA LEU A 37 8.22 -0.42 13.59
C LEU A 37 7.88 -1.91 13.70
N GLY A 38 7.81 -2.60 12.55
CA GLY A 38 7.57 -4.04 12.50
C GLY A 38 8.67 -4.88 13.13
N GLU A 39 9.93 -4.55 12.90
CA GLU A 39 11.08 -5.21 13.51
C GLU A 39 11.08 -5.03 15.03
N ARG A 40 10.75 -3.83 15.52
CA ARG A 40 10.58 -3.57 16.95
C ARG A 40 9.47 -4.44 17.53
N PHE A 41 8.30 -4.45 16.89
CA PHE A 41 7.18 -5.30 17.28
C PHE A 41 7.61 -6.77 17.32
N MET A 42 8.27 -7.28 16.28
CA MET A 42 8.73 -8.66 16.22
C MET A 42 9.75 -8.98 17.32
N ASN A 43 10.70 -8.09 17.59
CA ASN A 43 11.67 -8.25 18.68
C ASN A 43 10.98 -8.33 20.05
N GLU A 44 10.00 -7.46 20.30
CA GLU A 44 9.17 -7.52 21.51
C GLU A 44 8.43 -8.86 21.60
N GLN A 45 7.78 -9.31 20.52
CA GLN A 45 7.06 -10.58 20.52
C GLN A 45 7.99 -11.77 20.73
N MET A 46 9.18 -11.76 20.13
CA MET A 46 10.14 -12.86 20.25
C MET A 46 10.80 -12.93 21.63
N SER A 47 10.87 -11.81 22.35
CA SER A 47 11.33 -11.75 23.74
C SER A 47 10.34 -12.39 24.73
N LEU A 48 9.06 -12.51 24.36
CA LEU A 48 8.03 -13.10 25.21
C LEU A 48 8.03 -14.65 25.16
N PRO A 49 7.54 -15.33 26.21
CA PRO A 49 7.26 -16.76 26.17
C PRO A 49 6.28 -17.11 25.04
N PRO A 50 6.40 -18.28 24.36
CA PRO A 50 5.56 -18.65 23.22
C PRO A 50 4.05 -18.49 23.43
N LYS A 51 3.55 -18.76 24.65
CA LYS A 51 2.12 -18.64 25.00
C LYS A 51 1.61 -17.19 25.08
N LEU A 52 2.51 -16.21 25.19
CA LEU A 52 2.21 -14.79 25.34
C LEU A 52 2.44 -13.99 24.05
N ARG A 53 3.03 -14.61 23.01
CA ARG A 53 3.26 -13.95 21.72
C ARG A 53 1.96 -13.73 20.96
N LEU A 54 1.93 -12.65 20.17
CA LEU A 54 0.89 -12.35 19.18
C LEU A 54 -0.53 -12.35 19.76
N LYS A 55 -0.70 -11.80 20.98
CA LYS A 55 -2.04 -11.59 21.55
C LYS A 55 -2.79 -10.51 20.79
N SER A 56 -4.13 -10.60 20.82
CA SER A 56 -5.01 -9.71 20.08
C SER A 56 -4.77 -8.23 20.38
N GLU A 57 -4.54 -7.88 21.64
CA GLU A 57 -4.24 -6.50 22.04
C GLU A 57 -2.95 -5.97 21.41
N ALA A 58 -1.87 -6.77 21.43
CA ALA A 58 -0.58 -6.38 20.86
C ALA A 58 -0.67 -6.23 19.33
N LEU A 59 -1.33 -7.18 18.66
CA LEU A 59 -1.55 -7.11 17.21
C LEU A 59 -2.47 -5.96 16.82
N ASN A 60 -3.51 -5.66 17.60
CA ASN A 60 -4.37 -4.50 17.36
C ASN A 60 -3.64 -3.17 17.50
N ARG A 61 -2.75 -3.03 18.50
CA ARG A 61 -1.90 -1.84 18.62
C ARG A 61 -0.99 -1.70 17.41
N TYR A 62 -0.26 -2.77 17.08
CA TYR A 62 0.66 -2.76 15.94
C TYR A 62 -0.05 -2.47 14.60
N PHE A 63 -1.26 -3.00 14.41
CA PHE A 63 -2.09 -2.70 13.25
C PHE A 63 -2.39 -1.19 13.17
N ASN A 64 -2.77 -0.55 14.28
CA ASN A 64 -3.06 0.89 14.30
C ASN A 64 -1.83 1.72 13.93
N ASP A 65 -0.70 1.44 14.57
CA ASP A 65 0.56 2.15 14.31
C ASP A 65 0.97 1.98 12.83
N SER A 66 0.71 0.81 12.24
CA SER A 66 0.98 0.53 10.82
C SER A 66 0.02 1.28 9.88
N MET A 67 -1.25 1.47 10.26
CA MET A 67 -2.21 2.25 9.47
C MET A 67 -1.80 3.72 9.36
N GLU A 68 -1.30 4.32 10.44
CA GLU A 68 -0.89 5.74 10.46
C GLU A 68 0.26 6.03 9.48
N GLY A 69 1.19 5.08 9.31
CA GLY A 69 2.28 5.20 8.35
C GLY A 69 1.82 5.39 6.90
N THR A 70 0.62 4.89 6.55
CA THR A 70 0.10 4.99 5.18
C THR A 70 -0.29 6.40 4.76
N GLN A 71 -0.57 7.28 5.72
CA GLN A 71 -0.90 8.68 5.45
C GLN A 71 0.26 9.41 4.75
N LEU A 72 1.51 8.99 5.02
CA LEU A 72 2.71 9.60 4.44
C LEU A 72 2.72 9.56 2.92
N LEU A 73 2.15 8.51 2.31
CA LEU A 73 2.02 8.41 0.86
C LEU A 73 1.27 9.62 0.28
N TYR A 74 0.14 9.98 0.89
CA TYR A 74 -0.68 11.11 0.43
C TYR A 74 -0.06 12.46 0.81
N LYS A 75 0.58 12.54 1.97
CA LYS A 75 1.20 13.80 2.46
C LYS A 75 2.45 14.20 1.69
N ASN A 76 3.19 13.24 1.15
CA ASN A 76 4.48 13.50 0.52
C ASN A 76 4.45 13.41 -1.02
N ASN A 77 3.44 12.74 -1.60
CA ASN A 77 3.33 12.60 -3.05
C ASN A 77 2.92 13.93 -3.72
N GLN A 78 3.87 14.54 -4.43
CA GLN A 78 3.67 15.82 -5.09
C GLN A 78 2.59 15.79 -6.20
N ASP A 79 2.46 14.66 -6.91
CA ASP A 79 1.39 14.54 -7.91
C ASP A 79 0.02 14.54 -7.22
N PHE A 80 -0.11 13.93 -6.03
CA PHE A 80 -1.33 13.96 -5.23
C PHE A 80 -1.62 15.37 -4.70
N LEU A 81 -0.60 16.05 -4.17
CA LEU A 81 -0.71 17.42 -3.67
C LEU A 81 -1.04 18.43 -4.78
N SER A 82 -0.70 18.14 -6.03
CA SER A 82 -1.03 18.99 -7.18
C SER A 82 -2.52 18.99 -7.55
N LEU A 83 -3.31 18.07 -6.99
CA LEU A 83 -4.74 17.98 -7.22
C LEU A 83 -5.52 18.98 -6.35
N SER A 84 -6.72 19.36 -6.79
CA SER A 84 -7.63 20.16 -5.97
C SER A 84 -8.01 19.43 -4.68
N ALA A 85 -8.28 20.17 -3.60
CA ALA A 85 -8.71 19.61 -2.31
C ALA A 85 -9.89 18.63 -2.45
N ASN A 86 -10.86 18.94 -3.32
CA ASN A 86 -11.99 18.04 -3.59
C ASN A 86 -11.54 16.72 -4.23
N ASN A 87 -10.67 16.76 -5.25
CA ASN A 87 -10.17 15.54 -5.87
C ASN A 87 -9.29 14.73 -4.91
N ARG A 88 -8.46 15.39 -4.08
CA ARG A 88 -7.66 14.75 -3.02
C ARG A 88 -8.56 14.00 -2.05
N SER A 89 -9.62 14.65 -1.53
CA SER A 89 -10.57 14.03 -0.59
C SER A 89 -11.28 12.83 -1.23
N VAL A 90 -11.79 12.95 -2.46
CA VAL A 90 -12.47 11.84 -3.16
C VAL A 90 -11.53 10.64 -3.35
N LEU A 91 -10.31 10.87 -3.83
CA LEU A 91 -9.33 9.81 -4.02
C LEU A 91 -8.93 9.15 -2.70
N LEU A 92 -8.67 9.95 -1.66
CA LEU A 92 -8.33 9.44 -0.33
C LEU A 92 -9.44 8.53 0.19
N ASN A 93 -10.70 8.99 0.17
CA ASN A 93 -11.84 8.20 0.63
C ASN A 93 -11.99 6.87 -0.14
N ASN A 94 -11.72 6.87 -1.44
CA ASN A 94 -11.86 5.68 -2.28
C ASN A 94 -10.69 4.69 -2.14
N THR A 95 -9.49 5.17 -1.85
CA THR A 95 -8.26 4.36 -2.02
C THR A 95 -7.57 3.99 -0.71
N ILE A 96 -7.80 4.74 0.38
CA ILE A 96 -7.05 4.57 1.64
C ILE A 96 -7.15 3.15 2.22
N LYS A 97 -8.30 2.48 2.09
CA LYS A 97 -8.48 1.09 2.57
C LYS A 97 -7.53 0.13 1.86
N TYR A 98 -7.40 0.27 0.54
CA TYR A 98 -6.54 -0.56 -0.30
C TYR A 98 -5.07 -0.27 -0.04
N ILE A 99 -4.71 1.00 0.04
CA ILE A 99 -3.34 1.42 0.36
C ILE A 99 -2.94 0.88 1.74
N THR A 100 -3.83 0.98 2.72
CA THR A 100 -3.62 0.43 4.06
C THR A 100 -3.41 -1.08 4.02
N ASP A 101 -4.33 -1.83 3.42
CA ASP A 101 -4.24 -3.29 3.41
C ASP A 101 -3.00 -3.78 2.65
N LEU A 102 -2.70 -3.22 1.47
CA LEU A 102 -1.51 -3.58 0.69
C LEU A 102 -0.21 -3.28 1.44
N SER A 103 -0.07 -2.06 1.96
CA SER A 103 1.16 -1.63 2.59
C SER A 103 1.44 -2.34 3.92
N THR A 104 0.42 -2.55 4.75
CA THR A 104 0.55 -3.29 6.01
C THR A 104 0.90 -4.75 5.76
N ASN A 105 0.19 -5.45 4.86
CA ASN A 105 0.52 -6.83 4.53
C ASN A 105 1.91 -6.96 3.89
N PHE A 106 2.35 -5.98 3.11
CA PHE A 106 3.72 -5.97 2.58
C PHE A 106 4.76 -5.89 3.68
N ILE A 107 4.59 -4.96 4.64
CA ILE A 107 5.50 -4.85 5.79
C ILE A 107 5.47 -6.15 6.61
N TYR A 108 4.28 -6.72 6.86
CA TYR A 108 4.14 -7.97 7.61
C TYR A 108 4.85 -9.14 6.92
N HIS A 109 4.86 -9.15 5.59
CA HIS A 109 5.64 -10.10 4.81
C HIS A 109 7.14 -9.89 5.01
N LEU A 110 7.62 -8.64 4.87
CA LEU A 110 9.05 -8.31 5.02
C LEU A 110 9.62 -8.67 6.39
N ILE A 111 8.87 -8.45 7.47
CA ILE A 111 9.30 -8.76 8.84
C ILE A 111 9.06 -10.23 9.24
N GLY A 112 8.52 -11.05 8.32
CA GLY A 112 8.23 -12.47 8.54
C GLY A 112 7.03 -12.75 9.46
N LEU A 113 6.19 -11.74 9.78
CA LEU A 113 5.01 -11.92 10.63
C LEU A 113 4.01 -12.91 10.00
N LEU A 114 3.85 -12.87 8.68
CA LEU A 114 2.94 -13.75 7.95
C LEU A 114 3.38 -15.23 7.96
N SER A 115 4.60 -15.53 8.42
CA SER A 115 5.09 -16.91 8.57
C SER A 115 4.61 -17.58 9.86
N TYR A 116 3.97 -16.84 10.78
CA TYR A 116 3.53 -17.37 12.08
C TYR A 116 2.06 -17.83 12.05
N PRO A 117 1.74 -19.11 12.30
CA PRO A 117 0.35 -19.58 12.35
C PRO A 117 -0.52 -18.84 13.38
N ALA A 118 0.09 -18.41 14.49
CA ALA A 118 -0.60 -17.65 15.55
C ALA A 118 -1.08 -16.26 15.08
N TYR A 119 -0.46 -15.67 14.06
CA TYR A 119 -0.95 -14.44 13.44
C TYR A 119 -2.35 -14.66 12.84
N TYR A 120 -2.51 -15.69 12.00
CA TYR A 120 -3.78 -15.99 11.33
C TYR A 120 -4.91 -16.30 12.32
N ASN A 121 -4.61 -17.07 13.38
CA ASN A 121 -5.58 -17.34 14.44
C ASN A 121 -6.04 -16.04 15.12
N THR A 122 -5.14 -15.09 15.33
CA THR A 122 -5.45 -13.84 16.00
C THR A 122 -6.18 -12.86 15.09
N VAL A 123 -5.83 -12.82 13.79
CA VAL A 123 -6.57 -12.07 12.78
C VAL A 123 -8.02 -12.56 12.72
N ALA A 124 -8.25 -13.88 12.70
CA ALA A 124 -9.59 -14.46 12.71
C ALA A 124 -10.41 -14.08 13.95
N LEU A 125 -9.74 -13.91 15.11
CA LEU A 125 -10.37 -13.49 16.37
C LEU A 125 -10.70 -11.99 16.41
N ILE A 126 -9.85 -11.14 15.84
CA ILE A 126 -10.03 -9.68 15.84
C ILE A 126 -11.05 -9.24 14.79
N THR A 127 -11.03 -9.88 13.63
CA THR A 127 -11.83 -9.47 12.46
C THR A 127 -13.04 -10.39 12.27
N HIS A 128 -12.91 -11.41 11.44
CA HIS A 128 -13.87 -12.48 11.25
C HIS A 128 -13.14 -13.71 10.70
N PRO A 129 -13.54 -14.95 11.04
CA PRO A 129 -12.89 -16.15 10.51
C PRO A 129 -12.85 -16.26 8.99
N SER A 130 -13.76 -15.59 8.27
CA SER A 130 -13.77 -15.55 6.79
C SER A 130 -12.63 -14.74 6.17
N VAL A 131 -11.94 -13.89 6.95
CA VAL A 131 -10.80 -13.07 6.50
C VAL A 131 -9.51 -13.88 6.47
N GLU A 132 -9.38 -14.88 7.35
CA GLU A 132 -8.17 -15.70 7.48
C GLU A 132 -7.71 -16.35 6.17
N PRO A 133 -8.58 -17.02 5.37
CA PRO A 133 -8.16 -17.62 4.10
C PRO A 133 -7.65 -16.57 3.10
N THR A 134 -8.26 -15.39 3.08
CA THR A 134 -7.85 -14.28 2.21
C THR A 134 -6.49 -13.74 2.63
N ALA A 135 -6.25 -13.56 3.94
CA ALA A 135 -4.95 -13.15 4.46
C ALA A 135 -3.84 -14.16 4.12
N LYS A 136 -4.11 -15.47 4.24
CA LYS A 136 -3.18 -16.53 3.82
C LYS A 136 -2.90 -16.50 2.33
N CYS A 137 -3.92 -16.26 1.51
CA CYS A 137 -3.78 -16.13 0.07
C CYS A 137 -2.87 -14.94 -0.28
N LEU A 138 -3.13 -13.78 0.33
CA LEU A 138 -2.35 -12.56 0.13
C LEU A 138 -0.88 -12.74 0.50
N ALA A 139 -0.61 -13.39 1.64
CA ALA A 139 0.74 -13.68 2.11
C ALA A 139 1.60 -14.46 1.10
N ASN A 140 0.96 -15.32 0.28
CA ASN A 140 1.64 -16.11 -0.73
C ASN A 140 1.88 -15.35 -2.04
N ILE A 141 1.11 -14.29 -2.30
CA ILE A 141 1.15 -13.53 -3.56
C ILE A 141 2.04 -12.29 -3.45
N ILE A 142 2.16 -11.73 -2.24
CA ILE A 142 2.86 -10.46 -1.98
C ILE A 142 4.39 -10.60 -1.96
N GLN A 143 4.95 -11.07 -3.08
CA GLN A 143 6.39 -11.28 -3.28
C GLN A 143 6.96 -10.24 -4.25
N PHE A 144 6.70 -8.97 -3.96
CA PHE A 144 7.19 -7.85 -4.77
C PHE A 144 8.47 -7.29 -4.16
N ASP A 145 9.35 -6.76 -5.00
CA ASP A 145 10.36 -5.86 -4.48
C ASP A 145 9.73 -4.53 -4.06
N ILE A 146 10.48 -3.78 -3.27
CA ILE A 146 9.97 -2.58 -2.63
C ILE A 146 9.60 -1.46 -3.60
N ILE A 147 10.32 -1.35 -4.72
CA ILE A 147 10.04 -0.33 -5.74
C ILE A 147 8.75 -0.70 -6.48
N VAL A 148 8.55 -1.98 -6.81
CA VAL A 148 7.29 -2.47 -7.39
C VAL A 148 6.13 -2.18 -6.44
N MET A 149 6.28 -2.45 -5.14
CA MET A 149 5.21 -2.18 -4.19
C MET A 149 4.89 -0.68 -4.09
N LYS A 150 5.91 0.19 -4.02
CA LYS A 150 5.71 1.65 -4.00
C LYS A 150 4.98 2.16 -5.24
N LEU A 151 5.35 1.67 -6.41
CA LEU A 151 4.68 2.00 -7.67
C LEU A 151 3.24 1.50 -7.68
N LEU A 152 2.99 0.29 -7.19
CA LEU A 152 1.64 -0.25 -7.05
C LEU A 152 0.78 0.63 -6.12
N LEU A 153 1.31 1.01 -4.96
CA LEU A 153 0.63 1.92 -4.03
C LEU A 153 0.34 3.28 -4.68
N ALA A 154 1.30 3.84 -5.44
CA ALA A 154 1.06 5.07 -6.18
C ALA A 154 -0.08 4.91 -7.20
N ILE A 155 -0.06 3.86 -8.03
CA ILE A 155 -1.11 3.59 -9.03
C ILE A 155 -2.49 3.45 -8.36
N VAL A 156 -2.56 2.72 -7.24
CA VAL A 156 -3.80 2.51 -6.49
C VAL A 156 -4.31 3.81 -5.88
N SER A 157 -3.42 4.70 -5.40
CA SER A 157 -3.80 5.98 -4.80
C SER A 157 -4.50 6.95 -5.76
N PHE A 158 -4.29 6.77 -7.07
CA PHE A 158 -4.98 7.52 -8.13
C PHE A 158 -6.09 6.71 -8.81
N SER A 159 -6.48 5.56 -8.24
CA SER A 159 -7.59 4.80 -8.81
C SER A 159 -8.92 5.53 -8.64
N THR A 160 -9.64 5.66 -9.76
CA THR A 160 -10.97 6.26 -9.82
C THR A 160 -12.09 5.25 -9.59
N ILE A 161 -11.75 3.96 -9.51
CA ILE A 161 -12.70 2.86 -9.25
C ILE A 161 -12.69 2.59 -7.75
N ASN A 162 -13.85 2.75 -7.11
CA ASN A 162 -14.05 2.21 -5.77
C ASN A 162 -14.29 0.70 -5.91
N TYR A 163 -13.33 -0.14 -5.53
CA TYR A 163 -13.39 -1.58 -5.79
C TYR A 163 -14.31 -2.36 -4.84
N THR A 164 -14.92 -1.76 -3.81
CA THR A 164 -15.63 -2.51 -2.74
C THR A 164 -17.08 -2.18 -2.53
N THR A 165 -17.66 -1.19 -3.23
CA THR A 165 -19.04 -0.79 -2.93
C THR A 165 -19.99 -0.94 -4.11
N TYR A 166 -20.87 -1.95 -4.01
CA TYR A 166 -22.26 -1.82 -4.45
C TYR A 166 -23.00 -0.92 -3.43
N SER A 167 -22.56 0.33 -3.28
CA SER A 167 -23.24 1.29 -2.41
C SER A 167 -24.43 1.88 -3.14
N ASN A 168 -25.55 2.05 -2.43
CA ASN A 168 -26.70 2.79 -2.93
C ASN A 168 -26.47 4.32 -2.94
N ILE A 169 -25.33 4.78 -2.43
CA ILE A 169 -24.94 6.20 -2.46
C ILE A 169 -24.28 6.47 -3.82
N PRO A 170 -24.73 7.49 -4.57
CA PRO A 170 -24.12 7.82 -5.85
C PRO A 170 -22.63 8.13 -5.67
N PRO A 171 -21.75 7.63 -6.55
CA PRO A 171 -20.33 7.86 -6.44
C PRO A 171 -20.03 9.37 -6.50
N ILE A 172 -19.26 9.86 -5.54
CA ILE A 172 -18.71 11.21 -5.62
C ILE A 172 -17.61 11.16 -6.67
N ASN A 173 -17.84 11.82 -7.81
CA ASN A 173 -16.93 11.79 -8.93
C ASN A 173 -15.82 12.81 -8.78
N VAL A 174 -14.62 12.44 -9.24
CA VAL A 174 -13.49 13.36 -9.42
C VAL A 174 -13.87 14.40 -10.47
N LEU A 175 -13.69 15.69 -10.16
CA LEU A 175 -14.06 16.79 -11.07
C LEU A 175 -13.11 16.88 -12.28
N ASN A 176 -11.82 16.58 -12.06
CA ASN A 176 -10.81 16.58 -13.12
C ASN A 176 -10.25 15.16 -13.31
N ILE A 177 -11.10 14.26 -13.81
CA ILE A 177 -10.72 12.87 -14.04
C ILE A 177 -9.53 12.73 -14.99
N LYS A 178 -9.40 13.63 -15.97
CA LYS A 178 -8.31 13.61 -16.95
C LYS A 178 -6.95 13.74 -16.27
N GLN A 179 -6.78 14.76 -15.41
CA GLN A 179 -5.51 14.94 -14.68
C GLN A 179 -5.17 13.74 -13.81
N VAL A 180 -6.17 13.12 -13.16
CA VAL A 180 -5.95 11.92 -12.33
C VAL A 180 -5.50 10.73 -13.18
N LEU A 181 -6.14 10.51 -14.33
CA LEU A 181 -5.73 9.45 -15.26
C LEU A 181 -4.34 9.70 -15.84
N ASP A 182 -4.01 10.94 -16.21
CA ASP A 182 -2.69 11.31 -16.71
C ASP A 182 -1.58 10.99 -15.67
N ILE A 183 -1.85 11.24 -14.38
CA ILE A 183 -0.94 10.89 -13.28
C ILE A 183 -0.87 9.37 -13.10
N GLN A 184 -2.01 8.67 -13.13
CA GLN A 184 -2.04 7.22 -12.97
C GLN A 184 -1.27 6.51 -14.10
N ASP A 185 -1.47 6.93 -15.35
CA ASP A 185 -0.81 6.40 -16.53
C ASP A 185 0.70 6.60 -16.46
N LYS A 186 1.15 7.76 -15.97
CA LYS A 186 2.57 8.05 -15.69
C LYS A 186 3.19 7.01 -14.74
N TYR A 187 2.49 6.61 -13.67
CA TYR A 187 2.99 5.57 -12.76
C TYR A 187 2.91 4.16 -13.34
N ILE A 188 1.87 3.85 -14.13
CA ILE A 188 1.73 2.56 -14.83
C ILE A 188 2.86 2.38 -15.84
N GLU A 189 3.15 3.40 -16.65
CA GLU A 189 4.25 3.36 -17.61
C GLU A 189 5.59 3.18 -16.89
N LEU A 190 5.80 3.91 -15.79
CA LEU A 190 7.01 3.81 -14.98
C LEU A 190 7.19 2.39 -14.41
N LEU A 191 6.13 1.79 -13.88
CA LEU A 191 6.12 0.42 -13.40
C LEU A 191 6.48 -0.57 -14.50
N TRP A 192 5.87 -0.45 -15.67
CA TRP A 192 6.14 -1.35 -16.78
C TRP A 192 7.61 -1.28 -17.24
N ARG A 193 8.15 -0.06 -17.38
CA ARG A 193 9.56 0.14 -17.75
C ARG A 193 10.51 -0.40 -16.68
N TYR A 194 10.22 -0.15 -15.41
CA TYR A 194 11.02 -0.68 -14.29
C TYR A 194 11.01 -2.20 -14.28
N LEU A 195 9.87 -2.84 -14.54
CA LEU A 195 9.79 -4.30 -14.63
C LEU A 195 10.61 -4.85 -15.80
N LEU A 196 10.56 -4.22 -16.97
CA LEU A 196 11.37 -4.63 -18.12
C LEU A 196 12.87 -4.38 -17.93
N TYR A 197 13.22 -3.37 -17.13
CA TYR A 197 14.61 -3.11 -16.73
C TYR A 197 15.12 -4.17 -15.77
N LYS A 198 14.33 -4.51 -14.73
CA LYS A 198 14.75 -5.41 -13.66
C LYS A 198 14.61 -6.88 -14.01
N TYR A 199 13.63 -7.22 -14.82
CA TYR A 199 13.25 -8.59 -15.16
C TYR A 199 13.25 -8.79 -16.68
N ASN A 200 13.38 -10.03 -17.12
CA ASN A 200 13.08 -10.33 -18.52
C ASN A 200 11.57 -10.18 -18.80
N TYR A 201 11.19 -10.07 -20.08
CA TYR A 201 9.80 -9.85 -20.48
C TYR A 201 8.82 -10.85 -19.86
N ALA A 202 9.14 -12.15 -19.85
CA ALA A 202 8.27 -13.18 -19.29
C ALA A 202 8.06 -13.01 -17.77
N GLN A 203 9.13 -12.73 -17.03
CA GLN A 203 9.07 -12.44 -15.60
C GLN A 203 8.34 -11.14 -15.28
N ALA A 204 8.52 -10.10 -16.11
CA ALA A 204 7.78 -8.85 -15.99
C ALA A 204 6.26 -9.07 -16.13
N VAL A 205 5.84 -9.86 -17.12
CA VAL A 205 4.43 -10.24 -17.29
C VAL A 205 3.91 -11.02 -16.07
N ILE A 206 4.68 -11.99 -15.56
CA ILE A 206 4.30 -12.75 -14.35
C ILE A 206 4.15 -11.82 -13.15
N CYS A 207 5.07 -10.87 -12.97
CA CYS A 207 5.01 -9.88 -11.90
C CYS A 207 3.73 -9.02 -12.02
N CYS A 208 3.40 -8.54 -13.22
CA CYS A 208 2.13 -7.83 -13.48
C CYS A 208 0.90 -8.66 -13.14
N LEU A 209 0.85 -9.93 -13.57
CA LEU A 209 -0.26 -10.83 -13.26
C LEU A 209 -0.40 -11.06 -11.74
N ASN A 210 0.71 -11.19 -11.02
CA ASN A 210 0.69 -11.33 -9.57
C ASN A 210 0.23 -10.04 -8.87
N MET A 211 0.58 -8.85 -9.37
CA MET A 211 0.04 -7.58 -8.85
C MET A 211 -1.47 -7.51 -9.02
N ILE A 212 -2.00 -7.88 -10.19
CA ILE A 212 -3.45 -7.91 -10.44
C ILE A 212 -4.15 -8.90 -9.50
N ARG A 213 -3.58 -10.11 -9.33
CA ARG A 213 -4.08 -11.11 -8.36
C ARG A 213 -4.07 -10.57 -6.93
N CYS A 214 -3.00 -9.87 -6.54
CA CYS A 214 -2.88 -9.22 -5.24
C CYS A 214 -4.05 -8.24 -5.03
N LEU A 215 -4.33 -7.37 -6.00
CA LEU A 215 -5.44 -6.41 -5.93
C LEU A 215 -6.80 -7.10 -5.79
N PHE A 216 -7.06 -8.21 -6.47
CA PHE A 216 -8.30 -8.96 -6.31
C PHE A 216 -8.45 -9.56 -4.91
N VAL A 217 -7.37 -10.12 -4.36
CA VAL A 217 -7.37 -10.70 -3.01
C VAL A 217 -7.58 -9.62 -1.95
N VAL A 218 -6.94 -8.46 -2.09
CA VAL A 218 -7.17 -7.29 -1.22
C VAL A 218 -8.62 -6.82 -1.32
N THR A 219 -9.18 -6.74 -2.53
CA THR A 219 -10.58 -6.35 -2.74
C THR A 219 -11.53 -7.33 -2.03
N GLU A 220 -11.28 -8.63 -2.13
CA GLU A 220 -12.04 -9.64 -1.41
C GLU A 220 -11.92 -9.44 0.12
N GLY A 221 -10.70 -9.19 0.62
CA GLY A 221 -10.44 -8.98 2.05
C GLY A 221 -11.16 -7.76 2.61
N ILE A 222 -11.12 -6.64 1.88
CA ILE A 222 -11.83 -5.41 2.26
C ILE A 222 -13.34 -5.64 2.20
N SER A 223 -13.87 -6.30 1.17
CA SER A 223 -15.32 -6.56 1.07
C SER A 223 -15.86 -7.37 2.26
N LYS A 224 -15.05 -8.30 2.80
CA LYS A 224 -15.39 -9.04 4.02
C LYS A 224 -15.27 -8.18 5.28
N SER A 225 -14.30 -7.27 5.30
CA SER A 225 -14.02 -6.38 6.43
C SER A 225 -14.92 -5.14 6.46
N ASP A 226 -15.56 -4.76 5.35
CA ASP A 226 -16.47 -3.62 5.24
C ASP A 226 -17.74 -3.79 6.08
N ASN A 227 -18.07 -5.03 6.48
CA ASN A 227 -19.14 -5.30 7.44
C ASN A 227 -18.72 -5.10 8.91
N LEU A 228 -17.44 -4.83 9.17
CA LEU A 228 -16.90 -4.68 10.53
C LEU A 228 -16.85 -3.19 10.91
N GLN A 229 -17.67 -2.81 11.90
CA GLN A 229 -17.75 -1.43 12.36
C GLN A 229 -16.41 -0.87 12.84
N PHE A 230 -15.66 -1.65 13.64
CA PHE A 230 -14.31 -1.28 14.12
C PHE A 230 -13.35 -0.89 12.98
N PHE A 231 -13.36 -1.63 11.87
CA PHE A 231 -12.49 -1.35 10.72
C PHE A 231 -12.92 -0.06 10.02
N ASN A 232 -14.22 0.12 9.79
CA ASN A 232 -14.76 1.33 9.19
C ASN A 232 -14.50 2.59 10.03
N ASP A 233 -14.66 2.50 11.36
CA ASP A 233 -14.40 3.61 12.27
C ASP A 233 -12.93 4.04 12.22
N LYS A 234 -12.00 3.08 12.16
CA LYS A 234 -10.56 3.34 12.01
C LYS A 234 -10.21 3.99 10.69
N VAL A 235 -10.77 3.47 9.59
CA VAL A 235 -10.55 4.04 8.26
C VAL A 235 -11.08 5.47 8.21
N LYS A 236 -12.26 5.72 8.77
CA LYS A 236 -12.85 7.06 8.83
C LYS A 236 -11.97 8.03 9.61
N HIS A 237 -11.48 7.62 10.78
CA HIS A 237 -10.54 8.42 11.57
C HIS A 237 -9.26 8.73 10.79
N LEU A 238 -8.70 7.73 10.10
CA LEU A 238 -7.50 7.89 9.28
C LEU A 238 -7.70 8.90 8.14
N ILE A 239 -8.89 8.88 7.50
CA ILE A 239 -9.27 9.85 6.47
C ILE A 239 -9.33 11.25 7.08
N GLU A 240 -10.06 11.43 8.19
CA GLU A 240 -10.23 12.73 8.85
C GLU A 240 -8.88 13.34 9.27
N GLU A 241 -7.99 12.54 9.87
CA GLU A 241 -6.64 12.99 10.23
C GLU A 241 -5.79 13.37 9.02
N THR A 242 -5.88 12.59 7.94
CA THR A 242 -5.13 12.86 6.71
C THR A 242 -5.63 14.15 6.06
N GLU A 243 -6.94 14.34 5.96
CA GLU A 243 -7.55 15.57 5.42
C GLU A 243 -7.18 16.81 6.26
N GLN A 244 -7.25 16.71 7.59
CA GLN A 244 -6.83 17.79 8.48
C GLN A 244 -5.36 18.15 8.29
N SER A 245 -4.49 17.15 8.13
CA SER A 245 -3.06 17.37 7.88
C SER A 245 -2.80 18.01 6.53
N LEU A 246 -3.56 17.66 5.49
CA LEU A 246 -3.41 18.24 4.14
C LEU A 246 -3.85 19.70 4.12
N ASN A 247 -4.97 20.02 4.78
CA ASN A 247 -5.52 21.38 4.82
C ASN A 247 -4.72 22.35 5.68
N ARG A 248 -3.86 21.88 6.59
CA ARG A 248 -2.96 22.74 7.38
C ARG A 248 -1.71 23.19 6.63
N ASN A 249 -1.39 22.53 5.51
CA ASN A 249 -0.21 22.77 4.70
C ASN A 249 -0.50 23.56 3.42
N ASP A 250 -1.78 23.88 3.15
CA ASP A 250 -2.23 24.80 2.10
C ASP A 250 -2.32 26.25 2.64
#